data_AF-A0A4S4G3N4-F1
#
_entry.id   AF-A0A4S4G3N4-F1
#
_cell.length_a   1.000
_cell.length_b   1.000
_cell.length_c   1.000
_cell.angle_alpha   90.00
_cell.angle_beta   90.00
_cell.angle_gamma   90.00
#
_symmetry.space_group_name_H-M   'P 1'
#
loop_
_entity.id
_entity.type
_entity.pdbx_description
1 polymer ?
#
loop_
_entity_poly.entity_id
_entity_poly.type
_entity_poly.pdbx_seq_one_letter_code
_entity_poly.pdbx_strand_id
1 'polypeptide(L)' 'MKESIAGGGVFERLADDSFFEEALTVLNDTVAWDVSGHYDPITCIDIDPFVAGRQKGLRPA' A
#
# COMPACT_ATOMS: atom_id res chain seq x y z
N MET A 1 -1.16 -5.66 3.22
CA MET A 1 -1.19 -4.41 4.01
C MET A 1 -0.84 -4.64 5.47
N LYS A 2 -1.64 -5.37 6.26
CA LYS A 2 -1.39 -5.55 7.71
C LYS A 2 0.02 -6.09 8.03
N GLU A 3 0.48 -7.10 7.32
CA GLU A 3 1.84 -7.65 7.48
C GLU A 3 2.93 -6.64 7.09
N SER A 4 2.70 -5.84 6.03
CA SER A 4 3.62 -4.79 5.59
C SER A 4 3.76 -3.69 6.65
N ILE A 5 2.65 -3.29 7.27
CA ILE A 5 2.62 -2.31 8.36
C ILE A 5 3.35 -2.86 9.59
N ALA A 6 3.11 -4.13 9.96
CA ALA A 6 3.81 -4.79 11.06
C ALA A 6 5.34 -4.91 10.82
N GLY A 7 5.76 -4.96 9.55
CA GLY A 7 7.17 -4.96 9.15
C GLY A 7 7.86 -3.59 9.25
N GLY A 8 7.11 -2.49 9.46
CA GLY A 8 7.65 -1.14 9.62
C GLY A 8 8.24 -0.54 8.33
N GLY A 9 9.15 0.44 8.49
CA GLY A 9 9.78 1.14 7.37
C GLY A 9 8.82 2.11 6.69
N VAL A 10 8.75 2.09 5.35
CA VAL A 10 7.88 3.03 4.59
C VAL A 10 6.39 2.88 4.93
N PHE A 11 5.98 1.71 5.44
CA PHE A 11 4.60 1.43 5.86
C PHE A 11 4.28 1.86 7.28
N GLU A 12 5.27 2.26 8.09
CA GLU A 12 5.08 2.52 9.53
C GLU A 12 4.06 3.63 9.81
N ARG A 13 4.06 4.70 9.00
CA ARG A 13 3.10 5.80 9.15
C ARG A 13 1.65 5.36 8.93
N LEU A 14 1.43 4.29 8.17
CA LEU A 14 0.11 3.75 7.89
C LEU A 14 -0.47 2.95 9.08
N ALA A 15 0.26 2.81 10.18
CA ALA A 15 -0.27 2.28 11.44
C ALA A 15 -1.13 3.31 12.21
N ASP A 16 -1.01 4.60 11.90
CA ASP A 16 -1.87 5.65 12.45
C ASP A 16 -3.15 5.75 11.62
N ASP A 17 -4.29 5.49 12.25
CA ASP A 17 -5.59 5.43 11.56
C ASP A 17 -5.97 6.78 10.93
N SER A 18 -5.66 7.90 11.59
CA SER A 18 -5.95 9.23 11.05
C SER A 18 -5.10 9.53 9.82
N PHE A 19 -3.80 9.23 9.88
CA PHE A 19 -2.92 9.36 8.73
C PHE A 19 -3.32 8.43 7.58
N PHE A 20 -3.72 7.19 7.90
CA PHE A 20 -4.18 6.22 6.91
C PHE A 20 -5.39 6.74 6.13
N GLU A 21 -6.34 7.40 6.79
CA GLU A 21 -7.51 7.99 6.14
C GLU A 21 -7.15 9.27 5.36
N GLU A 22 -6.36 10.16 5.96
CA GLU A 22 -6.03 11.47 5.38
C GLU A 22 -5.09 11.38 4.17
N ALA A 23 -4.15 10.43 4.18
CA ALA A 23 -3.19 10.25 3.09
C ALA A 23 -3.76 9.44 1.92
N LEU A 24 -4.98 8.89 2.03
CA LEU A 24 -5.62 8.10 0.98
C LEU A 24 -5.88 8.96 -0.25
N THR A 25 -5.45 8.47 -1.41
CA THR A 25 -5.59 9.16 -2.69
C THR A 25 -5.80 8.19 -3.85
N VAL A 26 -6.08 8.74 -5.02
CA VAL A 26 -6.08 7.99 -6.30
C VAL A 26 -4.88 8.47 -7.10
N LEU A 27 -4.03 7.52 -7.50
CA LEU A 27 -2.83 7.77 -8.31
C LEU A 27 -2.68 6.63 -9.33
N ASN A 28 -2.37 6.98 -10.58
CA ASN A 28 -2.20 6.02 -11.68
C ASN A 28 -3.38 5.03 -11.82
N ASP A 29 -4.61 5.53 -11.69
CA ASP A 29 -5.85 4.74 -11.72
C ASP A 29 -5.95 3.65 -10.64
N THR A 30 -5.16 3.75 -9.57
CA THR A 30 -5.18 2.85 -8.41
C THR A 30 -5.37 3.61 -7.10
N VAL A 31 -5.82 2.91 -6.07
CA VAL A 31 -5.83 3.44 -4.70
C VAL A 31 -4.40 3.48 -4.18
N ALA A 32 -3.99 4.61 -3.63
CA ALA A 32 -2.67 4.82 -3.08
C ALA A 32 -2.69 5.65 -1.79
N TRP A 33 -1.55 5.70 -1.09
CA TRP A 33 -1.29 6.59 0.04
C TRP A 33 -0.14 7.54 -0.27
N ASP A 34 -0.40 8.84 -0.19
CA ASP A 34 0.61 9.89 -0.28
C ASP A 34 1.37 10.03 1.03
N VAL A 35 2.42 9.23 1.19
CA VAL A 35 3.22 9.21 2.42
C VAL A 35 4.19 10.38 2.55
N SER A 36 4.43 11.13 1.47
CA SER A 36 5.32 12.31 1.47
C SER A 36 4.57 13.63 1.65
N GLY A 37 3.27 13.67 1.34
CA GLY A 37 2.44 14.88 1.34
C GLY A 37 2.68 15.76 0.11
N HIS A 38 3.30 15.22 -0.93
CA HIS A 38 3.69 15.94 -2.14
C HIS A 38 3.05 15.38 -3.41
N TYR A 39 2.18 14.37 -3.30
CA TYR A 39 1.57 13.66 -4.42
C TYR A 39 2.65 13.18 -5.42
N ASP A 40 3.79 12.70 -4.91
CA ASP A 40 4.90 12.23 -5.73
C ASP A 40 4.67 10.76 -6.13
N PRO A 41 4.52 10.45 -7.44
CA PRO A 41 4.24 9.10 -7.90
C PRO A 41 5.31 8.06 -7.56
N ILE A 42 6.53 8.49 -7.24
CA ILE A 42 7.63 7.60 -6.87
C ILE A 42 7.55 7.16 -5.41
N THR A 43 6.92 7.98 -4.56
CA THR A 43 6.92 7.76 -3.09
C THR A 43 5.59 7.25 -2.57
N CYS A 44 4.50 7.43 -3.32
CA CYS A 44 3.20 6.89 -2.95
C CYS A 44 3.21 5.36 -2.87
N ILE A 45 2.43 4.82 -1.94
CA ILE A 45 2.21 3.38 -1.80
C ILE A 45 0.89 3.04 -2.46
N ASP A 46 0.91 2.33 -3.59
CA ASP A 46 -0.30 1.89 -4.30
C ASP A 46 -0.69 0.43 -3.98
N ILE A 47 -1.97 0.11 -4.17
CA ILE A 47 -2.47 -1.26 -4.10
C ILE A 47 -2.45 -1.86 -5.51
N ASP A 48 -1.51 -2.78 -5.75
CA ASP A 48 -1.56 -3.60 -6.96
C ASP A 48 -2.68 -4.67 -6.84
N PRO A 49 -3.70 -4.64 -7.72
CA PRO A 49 -4.80 -5.62 -7.70
C PRO A 49 -4.36 -7.07 -7.96
N PHE A 50 -3.11 -7.35 -8.38
CA PHE A 50 -2.68 -8.70 -8.73
C PHE A 50 -2.52 -9.68 -7.54
N VAL A 51 -2.43 -9.18 -6.30
CA VAL A 51 -2.07 -10.02 -5.13
C VAL A 51 -3.28 -10.57 -4.36
N ALA A 52 -4.49 -10.02 -4.54
CA ALA A 52 -5.67 -10.47 -3.80
C ALA A 52 -6.32 -11.77 -4.33
N GLY A 53 -5.88 -12.29 -5.49
CA GLY A 53 -6.63 -13.31 -6.25
C GLY A 53 -6.04 -14.72 -6.36
N ARG A 54 -4.83 -15.02 -5.87
CA ARG A 54 -4.28 -16.40 -5.93
C ARG A 54 -3.36 -16.73 -4.76
N GLN A 55 -3.95 -17.17 -3.65
CA GLN A 55 -3.27 -18.07 -2.73
C GLN A 55 -4.07 -19.37 -2.62
N LYS A 56 -3.89 -20.24 -3.62
CA LYS A 56 -4.05 -21.70 -3.52
C LYS A 56 -3.45 -22.34 -4.78
N GLY A 57 -2.23 -22.88 -4.64
CA GLY A 57 -1.82 -24.05 -5.43
C GLY A 57 -0.82 -23.90 -6.57
N LEU A 58 0.19 -23.02 -6.51
CA LEU A 58 1.35 -23.18 -7.40
C LEU A 58 2.54 -23.76 -6.64
N ARG A 59 2.64 -25.09 -6.64
CA ARG A 59 3.93 -25.78 -6.42
C ARG A 59 4.67 -25.74 -7.75
N PRO A 60 5.90 -25.22 -7.84
CA PRO A 60 6.71 -25.39 -9.04
C PRO A 60 7.11 -26.86 -9.20
N ALA A 61 7.08 -27.33 -10.45
CA ALA A 61 7.59 -28.63 -10.86
C ALA A 61 9.12 -28.68 -10.81
#